data_AF-A0AAV0HMY7-F1
#
_entry.id   AF-A0AAV0HMY7-F1
#
_cell.length_a   1.000
_cell.length_b   1.000
_cell.length_c   1.000
_cell.angle_alpha   90.00
_cell.angle_beta   90.00
_cell.angle_gamma   90.00
#
_symmetry.space_group_name_H-M   'P 1'
#
loop_
_entity.id
_entity.type
_entity.pdbx_description
1 polymer ?
#
loop_
_entity_poly.entity_id
_entity_poly.type
_entity_poly.pdbx_seq_one_letter_code
_entity_poly.pdbx_strand_id
1 'polypeptide(L)'
;MKQYDCLTNDSSLAAAIFVPFYAGFDIARYLWGYNISRRDAASLDLVDWLMKRPEWKIMQGRDHFLVAGRITWDFRRLSEEEGDWGNKLLFLPAAKNMSMLVVESSPWNANDFGIPYPTYFHPAKDADVFAWQDRMRKLERKYLFSFAGAPRPGNPKSIRGQIIDQCRGSKVGKLLECDFGESKCHSPSSIMQMFQSSHFCLQPQGDSYTRRSAFDSMLAGCIPVFFHPGSAYTQYTWHLPKNFTTYSVFIPEDDIRLRNGSIEERLSQIPPEQVQIMRENVINLIPQLIYADPRSKLETFKDAFDVAVQAVIDKVTRLRKNIIEGRTEYDNFVEENSWKYALLEEGQREAGWHEWDPFFSKPKGESAGDGSTGSSAEAAKNSWKNEQRDQK
;
A
#
# COMPACT_ATOMS: atom_id res chain seq x y z
N MET A 1 18.69 -8.51 1.00
CA MET A 1 18.95 -9.46 -0.11
C MET A 1 20.10 -10.44 0.12
N LYS A 2 21.14 -10.22 0.94
CA LYS A 2 22.27 -11.19 1.05
C LYS A 2 22.08 -12.32 2.07
N GLN A 3 20.99 -12.31 2.83
CA GLN A 3 20.74 -13.24 3.95
C GLN A 3 19.72 -14.34 3.60
N TYR A 4 19.36 -14.45 2.32
CA TYR A 4 18.38 -15.42 1.85
C TYR A 4 19.09 -16.71 1.42
N ASP A 5 18.67 -17.84 1.98
CA ASP A 5 19.27 -19.14 1.70
C ASP A 5 18.98 -19.61 0.25
N CYS A 6 17.93 -19.04 -0.37
CA CYS A 6 17.52 -19.35 -1.74
C CYS A 6 18.28 -18.56 -2.82
N LEU A 7 19.32 -17.80 -2.46
CA LEU A 7 20.16 -17.09 -3.43
C LEU A 7 21.04 -18.07 -4.20
N THR A 8 21.16 -17.84 -5.50
CA THR A 8 22.05 -18.60 -6.38
C THR A 8 22.87 -17.64 -7.23
N ASN A 9 24.12 -18.02 -7.53
CA ASN A 9 24.95 -17.34 -8.51
C ASN A 9 24.72 -17.86 -9.93
N ASP A 10 23.97 -18.96 -10.07
CA ASP A 10 23.55 -19.53 -11.35
C ASP A 10 22.13 -19.07 -11.68
N SER A 11 22.01 -18.13 -12.62
CA SER A 11 20.73 -17.56 -13.05
C SER A 11 19.81 -18.58 -13.72
N SER A 12 20.33 -19.71 -14.22
CA SER A 12 19.51 -20.78 -14.80
C SER A 12 18.68 -21.54 -13.75
N LEU A 13 19.12 -21.53 -12.49
CA LEU A 13 18.42 -22.13 -11.36
C LEU A 13 17.46 -21.15 -10.67
N ALA A 14 17.50 -19.87 -11.01
CA ALA A 14 16.71 -18.84 -10.34
C ALA A 14 15.22 -18.93 -10.69
N ALA A 15 14.38 -18.92 -9.65
CA ALA A 15 12.92 -18.80 -9.83
C ALA A 15 12.51 -17.37 -10.19
N ALA A 16 13.19 -16.36 -9.62
CA ALA A 16 12.99 -14.95 -9.89
C ALA A 16 14.31 -14.19 -9.80
N ILE A 17 14.39 -13.04 -10.45
CA ILE A 17 15.61 -12.23 -10.58
C ILE A 17 15.38 -10.87 -9.94
N PHE A 18 16.10 -10.60 -8.86
CA PHE A 18 16.05 -9.31 -8.20
C PHE A 18 16.86 -8.27 -8.97
N VAL A 19 16.24 -7.14 -9.29
CA VAL A 19 16.87 -5.99 -9.92
C VAL A 19 17.27 -4.99 -8.82
N PRO A 20 18.58 -4.80 -8.57
CA PRO A 20 19.07 -3.96 -7.47
C PRO A 20 19.02 -2.46 -7.83
N PHE A 21 17.85 -1.95 -8.17
CA PHE A 21 17.61 -0.55 -8.52
C PHE A 21 16.76 0.15 -7.45
N TYR A 22 17.32 1.18 -6.83
CA TYR A 22 16.67 1.96 -5.78
C TYR A 22 15.78 3.07 -6.35
N ALA A 23 14.69 2.71 -7.03
CA ALA A 23 13.85 3.64 -7.78
C ALA A 23 13.37 4.84 -6.96
N GLY A 24 12.92 4.61 -5.73
CA GLY A 24 12.43 5.65 -4.83
C GLY A 24 13.51 6.64 -4.38
N PHE A 25 14.73 6.17 -4.16
CA PHE A 25 15.86 7.07 -3.88
C PHE A 25 16.29 7.83 -5.13
N ASP A 26 16.33 7.16 -6.28
CA ASP A 26 16.69 7.80 -7.53
C ASP A 26 15.75 8.97 -7.83
N ILE A 27 14.45 8.72 -7.83
CA ILE A 27 13.46 9.73 -8.17
C ILE A 27 13.41 10.86 -7.14
N ALA A 28 13.53 10.57 -5.84
CA ALA A 28 13.49 11.58 -4.79
C ALA A 28 14.60 12.64 -4.95
N ARG A 29 15.73 12.32 -5.60
CA ARG A 29 16.78 13.31 -5.90
C ARG A 29 16.35 14.35 -6.92
N TYR A 30 15.38 14.01 -7.79
CA TYR A 30 15.03 14.78 -8.98
C TYR A 30 13.55 15.19 -9.04
N LEU A 31 12.72 14.82 -8.06
CA LEU A 31 11.29 15.18 -8.04
C LEU A 31 11.04 16.70 -8.04
N TRP A 32 11.94 17.50 -7.45
CA TRP A 32 11.78 18.95 -7.32
C TRP A 32 12.79 19.76 -8.12
N GLY A 33 12.30 20.64 -9.00
CA GLY A 33 13.14 21.64 -9.67
C GLY A 33 14.04 21.09 -10.79
N TYR A 34 13.86 19.82 -11.18
CA TYR A 34 14.58 19.21 -12.31
C TYR A 34 13.63 18.95 -13.47
N ASN A 35 14.17 18.97 -14.70
CA ASN A 35 13.41 18.63 -15.89
C ASN A 35 13.09 17.12 -15.98
N ILE A 36 12.08 16.76 -16.78
CA ILE A 36 11.64 15.36 -16.95
C ILE A 36 12.74 14.48 -17.54
N SER A 37 13.61 15.05 -18.39
CA SER A 37 14.77 14.33 -18.96
C SER A 37 15.71 13.83 -17.85
N ARG A 38 15.96 14.65 -16.82
CA ARG A 38 16.79 14.25 -15.68
C ARG A 38 16.08 13.24 -14.78
N ARG A 39 14.77 13.39 -14.58
CA ARG A 39 13.92 12.47 -13.79
C ARG A 39 13.83 11.07 -14.41
N ASP A 40 13.87 10.98 -15.74
CA ASP A 40 13.72 9.72 -16.47
C ASP A 40 15.04 9.00 -16.75
N ALA A 41 16.18 9.70 -16.73
CA ALA A 41 17.47 9.21 -17.20
C ALA A 41 17.86 7.83 -16.63
N ALA A 42 17.84 7.67 -15.31
CA ALA A 42 18.23 6.41 -14.68
C ALA A 42 17.24 5.26 -14.97
N SER A 43 15.96 5.57 -15.18
CA SER A 43 14.94 4.58 -15.54
C SER A 43 15.14 4.07 -16.97
N LEU A 44 15.53 4.97 -17.89
CA LEU A 44 15.88 4.62 -19.27
C LEU A 44 17.16 3.78 -19.32
N ASP A 45 18.21 4.20 -18.60
CA ASP A 45 19.48 3.47 -18.53
C ASP A 45 19.30 2.07 -17.94
N LEU A 46 18.47 1.95 -16.90
CA LEU A 46 18.14 0.66 -16.28
C LEU A 46 17.51 -0.31 -17.29
N VAL A 47 16.48 0.14 -18.01
CA VAL A 47 15.75 -0.70 -18.97
C VAL A 47 16.65 -1.11 -20.13
N ASP A 48 17.43 -0.18 -20.68
CA ASP A 48 18.40 -0.49 -21.74
C ASP A 48 19.45 -1.52 -21.26
N TRP A 49 19.95 -1.37 -20.03
CA TRP A 49 20.91 -2.30 -19.44
C TRP A 49 20.31 -3.69 -19.20
N LEU A 50 19.07 -3.78 -18.71
CA LEU A 50 18.34 -5.02 -18.43
C LEU A 50 18.06 -5.80 -19.72
N MET A 51 17.53 -5.13 -20.75
CA MET A 51 17.16 -5.79 -22.01
C MET A 51 18.36 -6.41 -22.75
N LYS A 52 19.59 -5.97 -22.45
CA LYS A 52 20.83 -6.53 -22.98
C LYS A 52 21.30 -7.79 -22.25
N ARG A 53 20.75 -8.11 -21.07
CA ARG A 53 21.15 -9.27 -20.27
C ARG A 53 20.61 -10.58 -20.86
N PRO A 54 21.39 -11.68 -20.84
CA PRO A 54 20.89 -12.98 -21.30
C PRO A 54 19.68 -13.46 -20.47
N GLU A 55 19.67 -13.18 -19.17
CA GLU A 55 18.58 -13.52 -18.25
C GLU A 55 17.24 -12.91 -18.70
N TRP A 56 17.26 -11.65 -19.18
CA TRP A 56 16.07 -10.97 -19.64
C TRP A 56 15.38 -11.72 -20.79
N LYS A 57 16.15 -12.33 -21.69
CA LYS A 57 15.62 -12.98 -22.90
C LYS A 57 14.83 -14.25 -22.60
N ILE A 58 15.00 -14.86 -21.42
CA ILE A 58 14.35 -16.12 -21.04
C ILE A 58 12.85 -15.92 -20.88
N MET A 59 12.45 -14.92 -20.07
CA MET A 59 11.05 -14.65 -19.73
C MET A 59 10.59 -13.24 -20.14
N GLN A 60 11.42 -12.51 -20.89
CA GLN A 60 11.19 -11.11 -21.31
C GLN A 60 10.95 -10.17 -20.13
N GLY A 61 11.66 -10.40 -19.01
CA GLY A 61 11.52 -9.60 -17.78
C GLY A 61 10.40 -10.05 -16.83
N ARG A 62 9.56 -11.03 -17.20
CA ARG A 62 8.41 -11.47 -16.37
C ARG A 62 8.77 -12.19 -15.08
N ASP A 63 10.02 -12.62 -14.96
CA ASP A 63 10.64 -13.18 -13.76
C ASP A 63 11.51 -12.18 -13.00
N HIS A 64 11.60 -10.93 -13.46
CA HIS A 64 12.35 -9.88 -12.80
C HIS A 64 11.45 -9.11 -11.83
N PHE A 65 12.02 -8.67 -10.70
CA PHE A 65 11.32 -7.84 -9.73
C PHE A 65 12.24 -6.82 -9.06
N LEU A 66 11.68 -5.71 -8.60
CA LEU A 66 12.40 -4.68 -7.82
C LEU A 66 11.54 -4.11 -6.70
N VAL A 67 12.20 -3.51 -5.71
CA VAL A 67 11.55 -2.72 -4.66
C VAL A 67 11.70 -1.24 -4.99
N ALA A 68 10.59 -0.57 -5.26
CA ALA A 68 10.58 0.84 -5.61
C ALA A 68 10.63 1.73 -4.37
N GLY A 69 10.03 1.30 -3.25
CA GLY A 69 10.10 2.01 -1.95
C GLY A 69 9.30 3.30 -1.86
N ARG A 70 8.53 3.65 -2.90
CA ARG A 70 7.56 4.77 -2.93
C ARG A 70 6.25 4.31 -3.57
N ILE A 71 5.23 5.16 -3.57
CA ILE A 71 3.92 4.86 -4.15
C ILE A 71 4.01 4.74 -5.67
N THR A 72 3.13 3.97 -6.29
CA THR A 72 3.13 3.77 -7.75
C THR A 72 3.06 5.08 -8.54
N TRP A 73 2.40 6.11 -8.01
CA TRP A 73 2.15 7.37 -8.71
C TRP A 73 3.42 8.18 -8.97
N ASP A 74 4.45 7.98 -8.15
CA ASP A 74 5.76 8.61 -8.36
C ASP A 74 6.43 8.12 -9.66
N PHE A 75 6.07 6.93 -10.14
CA PHE A 75 6.70 6.29 -11.29
C PHE A 75 5.78 6.22 -12.52
N ARG A 76 4.64 6.93 -12.49
CA ARG A 76 3.60 6.92 -13.53
C ARG A 76 3.26 8.36 -13.98
N ARG A 77 4.28 9.13 -14.36
CA ARG A 77 4.09 10.45 -14.99
C ARG A 77 3.28 10.31 -16.28
N LEU A 78 2.13 10.98 -16.36
CA LEU A 78 1.11 10.74 -17.40
C LEU A 78 1.39 11.42 -18.74
N SER A 79 1.94 12.64 -18.72
CA SER A 79 2.24 13.42 -19.92
C SER A 79 3.70 13.85 -19.95
N GLU A 80 4.19 14.32 -21.11
CA GLU A 80 5.52 14.91 -21.29
C GLU A 80 5.61 16.39 -20.86
N GLU A 81 4.67 16.87 -20.04
CA GLU A 81 4.73 18.20 -19.46
C GLU A 81 5.75 18.28 -18.30
N GLU A 82 6.58 19.32 -18.30
CA GLU A 82 7.60 19.54 -17.27
C GLU A 82 7.00 19.73 -15.86
N GLY A 83 5.76 20.21 -15.78
CA GLY A 83 5.05 20.41 -14.52
C GLY A 83 4.48 19.13 -13.90
N ASP A 84 4.43 18.02 -14.65
CA ASP A 84 3.85 16.78 -14.15
C ASP A 84 4.76 16.10 -13.12
N TRP A 85 4.11 15.45 -12.16
CA TRP A 85 4.78 14.75 -11.06
C TRP A 85 5.38 13.42 -11.52
N GLY A 86 6.50 13.05 -10.89
CA GLY A 86 7.08 11.71 -11.04
C GLY A 86 7.98 11.54 -12.27
N ASN A 87 8.30 10.28 -12.55
CA ASN A 87 9.03 9.81 -13.73
C ASN A 87 8.18 8.78 -14.49
N LYS A 88 8.68 8.27 -15.62
CA LYS A 88 7.93 7.30 -16.45
C LYS A 88 8.29 5.83 -16.25
N LEU A 89 9.03 5.46 -15.20
CA LEU A 89 9.57 4.10 -15.02
C LEU A 89 8.50 3.01 -15.23
N LEU A 90 7.33 3.12 -14.59
CA LEU A 90 6.27 2.11 -14.67
C LEU A 90 5.47 2.14 -15.99
N PHE A 91 5.71 3.14 -16.83
CA PHE A 91 5.16 3.19 -18.20
C PHE A 91 6.13 2.70 -19.27
N LEU A 92 7.40 2.49 -18.94
CA LEU A 92 8.36 1.91 -19.89
C LEU A 92 7.94 0.48 -20.28
N PRO A 93 7.93 0.11 -21.58
CA PRO A 93 7.45 -1.20 -22.02
C PRO A 93 8.13 -2.38 -21.32
N ALA A 94 9.45 -2.30 -21.11
CA ALA A 94 10.19 -3.35 -20.40
C ALA A 94 9.79 -3.43 -18.92
N ALA A 95 9.59 -2.28 -18.26
CA ALA A 95 9.22 -2.24 -16.85
C ALA A 95 7.81 -2.79 -16.59
N LYS A 96 6.90 -2.69 -17.58
CA LYS A 96 5.58 -3.33 -17.53
C LYS A 96 5.65 -4.86 -17.42
N ASN A 97 6.75 -5.47 -17.86
CA ASN A 97 6.93 -6.92 -17.73
C ASN A 97 7.43 -7.34 -16.35
N MET A 98 8.08 -6.43 -15.60
CA MET A 98 8.64 -6.74 -14.28
C MET A 98 7.58 -6.67 -13.17
N SER A 99 7.84 -7.32 -12.04
CA SER A 99 7.03 -7.18 -10.83
C SER A 99 7.60 -6.06 -9.94
N MET A 100 6.83 -5.02 -9.67
CA MET A 100 7.30 -3.80 -9.02
C MET A 100 6.70 -3.71 -7.61
N LEU A 101 7.52 -3.88 -6.57
CA LEU A 101 7.06 -3.81 -5.18
C LEU A 101 7.03 -2.33 -4.75
N VAL A 102 5.84 -1.82 -4.50
CA VAL A 102 5.55 -0.40 -4.17
C VAL A 102 4.83 -0.33 -2.84
N VAL A 103 4.98 0.77 -2.09
CA VAL A 103 4.27 0.92 -0.80
C VAL A 103 2.78 1.25 -0.98
N GLU A 104 2.37 1.66 -2.19
CA GLU A 104 0.97 1.73 -2.61
C GLU A 104 0.87 1.40 -4.10
N SER A 105 -0.01 0.46 -4.48
CA SER A 105 -0.19 0.02 -5.87
C SER A 105 -1.41 0.61 -6.56
N SER A 106 -1.40 0.57 -7.88
CA SER A 106 -2.49 1.00 -8.75
C SER A 106 -3.58 -0.07 -8.80
N PRO A 107 -4.86 0.29 -8.64
CA PRO A 107 -5.95 -0.65 -8.87
C PRO A 107 -6.20 -0.91 -10.37
N TRP A 108 -5.53 -0.18 -11.26
CA TRP A 108 -5.75 -0.24 -12.71
C TRP A 108 -4.52 -0.70 -13.48
N ASN A 109 -3.48 -1.21 -12.81
CA ASN A 109 -2.30 -1.76 -13.45
C ASN A 109 -1.92 -3.11 -12.84
N ALA A 110 -1.25 -3.94 -13.63
CA ALA A 110 -1.02 -5.35 -13.29
C ALA A 110 0.40 -5.64 -12.76
N ASN A 111 1.32 -4.71 -12.96
CA ASN A 111 2.76 -4.95 -12.80
C ASN A 111 3.33 -4.42 -11.48
N ASP A 112 2.55 -3.71 -10.69
CA ASP A 112 2.91 -3.22 -9.36
C ASP A 112 2.09 -3.86 -8.25
N PHE A 113 2.74 -4.14 -7.12
CA PHE A 113 2.19 -4.89 -5.99
C PHE A 113 2.43 -4.13 -4.68
N GLY A 114 1.36 -3.92 -3.93
CA GLY A 114 1.39 -3.21 -2.65
C GLY A 114 2.08 -4.04 -1.58
N ILE A 115 3.17 -3.51 -1.01
CA ILE A 115 3.80 -4.02 0.21
C ILE A 115 3.55 -3.04 1.37
N PRO A 116 3.45 -3.51 2.62
CA PRO A 116 3.20 -2.66 3.77
C PRO A 116 4.14 -1.47 3.85
N TYR A 117 3.63 -0.29 4.24
CA TYR A 117 4.52 0.82 4.58
C TYR A 117 5.43 0.43 5.75
N PRO A 118 6.72 0.82 5.74
CA PRO A 118 7.59 0.64 6.89
C PRO A 118 7.01 1.29 8.15
N THR A 119 6.95 0.52 9.24
CA THR A 119 6.37 0.93 10.52
C THR A 119 7.46 1.40 11.48
N TYR A 120 7.10 1.76 12.72
CA TYR A 120 8.06 2.20 13.74
C TYR A 120 8.81 1.08 14.48
N PHE A 121 8.60 -0.19 14.12
CA PHE A 121 9.16 -1.34 14.83
C PHE A 121 9.89 -2.29 13.87
N HIS A 122 11.17 -2.51 14.14
CA HIS A 122 12.06 -3.35 13.36
C HIS A 122 12.78 -4.36 14.27
N PRO A 123 12.19 -5.55 14.51
CA PRO A 123 12.73 -6.54 15.45
C PRO A 123 14.01 -7.18 14.91
N ALA A 124 14.90 -7.58 15.81
CA ALA A 124 16.11 -8.32 15.43
C ALA A 124 15.96 -9.84 15.59
N LYS A 125 14.96 -10.30 16.34
CA LYS A 125 14.71 -11.72 16.64
C LYS A 125 13.24 -11.97 16.93
N ASP A 126 12.82 -13.23 16.82
CA ASP A 126 11.42 -13.65 17.06
C ASP A 126 10.91 -13.26 18.45
N ALA A 127 11.79 -13.33 19.47
CA ALA A 127 11.44 -12.94 20.84
C ALA A 127 10.95 -11.49 20.97
N ASP A 128 11.47 -10.56 20.14
CA ASP A 128 11.03 -9.17 20.14
C ASP A 128 9.61 -9.04 19.59
N VAL A 129 9.28 -9.86 18.58
CA VAL A 129 7.94 -9.94 17.97
C VAL A 129 6.93 -10.51 18.97
N PHE A 130 7.25 -11.63 19.62
CA PHE A 130 6.40 -12.23 20.65
C PHE A 130 6.15 -11.25 21.80
N ALA A 131 7.21 -10.60 22.30
CA ALA A 131 7.09 -9.60 23.36
C ALA A 131 6.21 -8.42 22.93
N TRP A 132 6.31 -7.98 21.67
CA TRP A 132 5.46 -6.92 21.14
C TRP A 132 3.99 -7.34 21.03
N GLN A 133 3.70 -8.52 20.49
CA GLN A 133 2.34 -9.05 20.40
C GLN A 133 1.70 -9.20 21.79
N ASP A 134 2.43 -9.79 22.75
CA ASP A 134 1.96 -9.94 24.13
C ASP A 134 1.70 -8.60 24.81
N ARG A 135 2.54 -7.60 24.54
CA ARG A 135 2.29 -6.23 24.98
C ARG A 135 0.97 -5.72 24.38
N MET A 136 0.75 -5.88 23.08
CA MET A 136 -0.48 -5.40 22.41
C MET A 136 -1.76 -6.07 22.94
N ARG A 137 -1.68 -7.35 23.35
CA ARG A 137 -2.78 -8.11 23.96
C ARG A 137 -3.16 -7.60 25.36
N LYS A 138 -2.16 -7.18 26.15
CA LYS A 138 -2.33 -6.80 27.57
C LYS A 138 -2.69 -5.32 27.78
N LEU A 139 -2.60 -4.49 26.74
CA LEU A 139 -2.88 -3.06 26.86
C LEU A 139 -4.37 -2.78 27.05
N GLU A 140 -4.68 -1.99 28.07
CA GLU A 140 -6.00 -1.39 28.23
C GLU A 140 -6.23 -0.29 27.19
N ARG A 141 -7.40 -0.29 26.57
CA ARG A 141 -7.80 0.65 25.52
C ARG A 141 -8.95 1.49 26.03
N LYS A 142 -8.67 2.77 26.26
CA LYS A 142 -9.60 3.74 26.82
C LYS A 142 -10.58 4.30 25.79
N TYR A 143 -10.10 4.48 24.57
CA TYR A 143 -10.85 5.17 23.52
C TYR A 143 -11.50 4.16 22.58
N LEU A 144 -12.76 4.43 22.20
CA LEU A 144 -13.44 3.63 21.18
C LEU A 144 -12.73 3.78 19.85
N PHE A 145 -12.47 5.01 19.42
CA PHE A 145 -11.79 5.29 18.16
C PHE A 145 -10.80 6.43 18.27
N SER A 146 -9.83 6.48 17.36
CA SER A 146 -8.92 7.61 17.24
C SER A 146 -8.58 7.98 15.81
N PHE A 147 -8.17 9.24 15.63
CA PHE A 147 -7.67 9.76 14.37
C PHE A 147 -6.41 10.60 14.59
N ALA A 148 -5.37 10.32 13.80
CA ALA A 148 -4.22 11.19 13.63
C ALA A 148 -4.30 11.86 12.26
N GLY A 149 -4.46 13.17 12.22
CA GLY A 149 -4.54 13.87 10.95
C GLY A 149 -4.80 15.38 11.06
N ALA A 150 -4.85 15.99 9.89
CA ALA A 150 -5.17 17.38 9.68
C ALA A 150 -6.26 17.51 8.60
N PRO A 151 -7.05 18.60 8.62
CA PRO A 151 -8.03 18.86 7.57
C PRO A 151 -7.36 19.09 6.21
N ARG A 152 -8.13 18.95 5.14
CA ARG A 152 -7.69 19.20 3.75
C ARG A 152 -8.61 20.26 3.11
N PRO A 153 -8.49 21.54 3.48
CA PRO A 153 -9.46 22.58 3.08
C PRO A 153 -9.55 22.85 1.57
N GLY A 154 -8.63 22.31 0.75
CA GLY A 154 -8.67 22.38 -0.71
C GLY A 154 -9.15 21.11 -1.43
N ASN A 155 -9.60 20.08 -0.70
CA ASN A 155 -10.09 18.83 -1.29
C ASN A 155 -11.53 18.56 -0.82
N PRO A 156 -12.55 18.89 -1.63
CA PRO A 156 -13.95 18.68 -1.26
C PRO A 156 -14.34 17.20 -1.18
N LYS A 157 -13.54 16.29 -1.76
CA LYS A 157 -13.76 14.85 -1.65
C LYS A 157 -13.31 14.30 -0.30
N SER A 158 -12.40 14.99 0.39
CA SER A 158 -11.82 14.55 1.67
C SER A 158 -12.83 14.57 2.81
N ILE A 159 -12.96 13.44 3.51
CA ILE A 159 -13.80 13.32 4.71
C ILE A 159 -13.07 13.66 6.02
N ARG A 160 -11.80 14.10 5.94
CA ARG A 160 -10.97 14.33 7.14
C ARG A 160 -11.53 15.42 8.05
N GLY A 161 -12.18 16.44 7.48
CA GLY A 161 -12.84 17.50 8.25
C GLY A 161 -13.95 16.92 9.12
N GLN A 162 -14.88 16.16 8.52
CA GLN A 162 -15.96 15.50 9.26
C GLN A 162 -15.43 14.53 10.32
N ILE A 163 -14.38 13.76 10.03
CA ILE A 163 -13.76 12.86 11.02
C ILE A 163 -13.21 13.66 12.21
N ILE A 164 -12.53 14.77 11.95
CA ILE A 164 -11.99 15.64 13.00
C ILE A 164 -13.11 16.20 13.87
N ASP A 165 -14.19 16.67 13.26
CA ASP A 165 -15.34 17.23 13.96
C ASP A 165 -16.03 16.16 14.84
N GLN A 166 -16.20 14.94 14.33
CA GLN A 166 -16.71 13.82 15.12
C GLN A 166 -15.76 13.43 16.26
N CYS A 167 -14.44 13.45 16.05
CA CYS A 167 -13.48 13.18 17.12
C CYS A 167 -13.51 14.25 18.22
N ARG A 168 -13.66 15.53 17.86
CA ARG A 168 -13.77 16.65 18.83
C ARG A 168 -15.07 16.62 19.62
N GLY A 169 -16.16 16.22 18.97
CA GLY A 169 -17.49 16.10 19.59
C GLY A 169 -17.68 14.85 20.46
N SER A 170 -16.81 13.85 20.33
CA SER A 170 -16.94 12.56 21.03
C SER A 170 -16.18 12.53 22.36
N LYS A 171 -16.80 11.94 23.39
CA LYS A 171 -16.13 11.64 24.67
C LYS A 171 -15.29 10.36 24.63
N VAL A 172 -15.57 9.49 23.68
CA VAL A 172 -14.89 8.19 23.49
C VAL A 172 -13.94 8.20 22.29
N GLY A 173 -13.95 9.27 21.50
CA GLY A 173 -13.01 9.55 20.43
C GLY A 173 -11.72 10.22 20.93
N LYS A 174 -10.60 9.94 20.25
CA LYS A 174 -9.32 10.62 20.49
C LYS A 174 -8.77 11.21 19.20
N LEU A 175 -8.47 12.50 19.25
CA LEU A 175 -7.83 13.22 18.15
C LEU A 175 -6.37 13.54 18.48
N LEU A 176 -5.49 13.27 17.53
CA LEU A 176 -4.15 13.85 17.48
C LEU A 176 -4.06 14.74 16.25
N GLU A 177 -4.12 16.06 16.47
CA GLU A 177 -4.07 17.04 15.40
C GLU A 177 -2.64 17.20 14.89
N CYS A 178 -2.49 17.06 13.58
CA CYS A 178 -1.22 17.27 12.88
C CYS A 178 -1.16 18.73 12.39
N ASP A 179 -0.97 19.68 13.30
CA ASP A 179 -0.88 21.09 12.94
C ASP A 179 0.43 21.46 12.23
N PHE A 180 0.44 22.63 11.60
CA PHE A 180 1.60 23.24 10.95
C PHE A 180 2.66 23.62 12.02
N GLY A 181 3.71 22.80 12.19
CA GLY A 181 4.80 23.02 13.15
C GLY A 181 5.51 21.72 13.56
N GLU A 182 6.13 21.66 14.75
CA GLU A 182 6.54 20.39 15.39
C GLU A 182 5.30 19.54 15.71
N SER A 183 4.71 18.96 14.67
CA SER A 183 3.46 18.22 14.79
C SER A 183 3.72 16.95 15.60
N LYS A 184 2.87 16.67 16.59
CA LYS A 184 2.92 15.41 17.35
C LYS A 184 2.74 14.18 16.43
N CYS A 185 2.30 14.38 15.19
CA CYS A 185 2.20 13.33 14.20
C CYS A 185 3.54 12.94 13.57
N HIS A 186 4.60 13.74 13.74
CA HIS A 186 5.98 13.34 13.43
C HIS A 186 6.64 12.59 14.58
N SER A 187 6.01 12.53 15.76
CA SER A 187 6.50 11.81 16.92
C SER A 187 5.96 10.36 16.91
N PRO A 188 6.83 9.34 16.68
CA PRO A 188 6.41 7.95 16.72
C PRO A 188 5.76 7.58 18.05
N SER A 189 6.31 8.06 19.16
CA SER A 189 5.79 7.78 20.50
C SER A 189 4.37 8.32 20.71
N SER A 190 4.09 9.53 20.23
CA SER A 190 2.75 10.15 20.36
C SER A 190 1.69 9.39 19.55
N ILE A 191 2.03 9.02 18.31
CA ILE A 191 1.15 8.22 17.44
C ILE A 191 0.91 6.84 18.04
N MET A 192 1.97 6.15 18.43
CA MET A 192 1.87 4.79 18.98
C MET A 192 1.13 4.78 20.32
N GLN A 193 1.33 5.77 21.19
CA GLN A 193 0.58 5.88 22.44
C GLN A 193 -0.92 6.02 22.19
N MET A 194 -1.31 6.86 21.23
CA MET A 194 -2.73 7.02 20.88
C MET A 194 -3.31 5.71 20.34
N PHE A 195 -2.70 5.11 19.32
CA PHE A 195 -3.22 3.88 18.71
C PHE A 195 -3.25 2.70 19.70
N GLN A 196 -2.25 2.58 20.58
CA GLN A 196 -2.22 1.57 21.65
C GLN A 196 -3.37 1.73 22.66
N SER A 197 -3.90 2.95 22.81
CA SER A 197 -5.00 3.27 23.73
C SER A 197 -6.39 3.23 23.09
N SER A 198 -6.50 2.87 21.81
CA SER A 198 -7.76 2.90 21.05
C SER A 198 -8.17 1.52 20.55
N HIS A 199 -9.47 1.23 20.50
CA HIS A 199 -9.99 0.00 19.89
C HIS A 199 -9.93 0.07 18.36
N PHE A 200 -10.37 1.18 17.79
CA PHE A 200 -10.42 1.43 16.35
C PHE A 200 -9.58 2.64 15.95
N CYS A 201 -8.94 2.58 14.78
CA CYS A 201 -8.09 3.64 14.27
C CYS A 201 -8.55 4.06 12.88
N LEU A 202 -8.97 5.31 12.74
CA LEU A 202 -9.57 5.83 11.52
C LEU A 202 -8.48 6.11 10.46
N GLN A 203 -8.60 5.46 9.30
CA GLN A 203 -7.66 5.53 8.18
C GLN A 203 -8.39 6.03 6.90
N PRO A 204 -8.87 7.30 6.88
CA PRO A 204 -9.37 7.89 5.65
C PRO A 204 -8.23 8.06 4.64
N GLN A 205 -8.59 8.25 3.37
CA GLN A 205 -7.62 8.51 2.32
C GLN A 205 -6.70 9.70 2.63
N GLY A 206 -5.52 9.67 2.04
CA GLY A 206 -4.54 10.75 2.06
C GLY A 206 -4.51 11.54 0.77
N ASP A 207 -3.31 11.77 0.29
CA ASP A 207 -3.10 12.27 -1.08
C ASP A 207 -3.43 11.17 -2.08
N SER A 208 -3.21 9.93 -1.68
CA SER A 208 -3.53 8.68 -2.36
C SER A 208 -4.37 7.77 -1.44
N TYR A 209 -4.59 6.51 -1.84
CA TYR A 209 -5.55 5.65 -1.14
C TYR A 209 -5.10 5.24 0.26
N THR A 210 -3.85 4.84 0.42
CA THR A 210 -3.33 4.28 1.67
C THR A 210 -2.47 5.31 2.41
N ARG A 211 -2.45 5.19 3.74
CA ARG A 211 -1.56 5.96 4.59
C ARG A 211 -0.64 5.01 5.35
N ARG A 212 0.61 5.43 5.58
CA ARG A 212 1.53 4.75 6.51
C ARG A 212 0.86 4.40 7.86
N SER A 213 0.03 5.33 8.37
CA SER A 213 -0.69 5.17 9.63
C SER A 213 -1.61 3.96 9.69
N ALA A 214 -2.03 3.39 8.55
CA ALA A 214 -2.79 2.15 8.51
C ALA A 214 -2.00 0.99 9.14
N PHE A 215 -0.74 0.83 8.72
CA PHE A 215 0.14 -0.21 9.22
C PHE A 215 0.65 0.09 10.64
N ASP A 216 0.91 1.35 10.97
CA ASP A 216 1.24 1.73 12.36
C ASP A 216 0.08 1.44 13.33
N SER A 217 -1.18 1.59 12.88
CA SER A 217 -2.33 1.23 13.71
C SER A 217 -2.47 -0.27 13.93
N MET A 218 -2.23 -1.08 12.89
CA MET A 218 -2.19 -2.54 13.02
C MET A 218 -1.04 -2.99 13.92
N LEU A 219 0.15 -2.38 13.79
CA LEU A 219 1.30 -2.60 14.68
C LEU A 219 0.94 -2.32 16.15
N ALA A 220 0.09 -1.32 16.40
CA ALA A 220 -0.41 -0.98 17.73
C ALA A 220 -1.56 -1.87 18.23
N GLY A 221 -1.95 -2.92 17.49
CA GLY A 221 -3.12 -3.76 17.79
C GLY A 221 -4.45 -3.00 17.72
N CYS A 222 -4.47 -1.85 17.05
CA CYS A 222 -5.67 -1.06 16.83
C CYS A 222 -6.36 -1.51 15.54
N ILE A 223 -7.67 -1.76 15.57
CA ILE A 223 -8.40 -2.25 14.41
C ILE A 223 -8.54 -1.10 13.41
N PRO A 224 -7.95 -1.19 12.20
CA PRO A 224 -8.07 -0.13 11.21
C PRO A 224 -9.51 0.00 10.71
N VAL A 225 -9.97 1.24 10.59
CA VAL A 225 -11.23 1.60 9.94
C VAL A 225 -10.89 2.26 8.61
N PHE A 226 -11.15 1.56 7.52
CA PHE A 226 -10.91 2.06 6.18
C PHE A 226 -12.18 2.67 5.60
N PHE A 227 -12.02 3.71 4.78
CA PHE A 227 -13.13 4.40 4.15
C PHE A 227 -13.22 4.18 2.64
N HIS A 228 -12.19 3.58 2.06
CA HIS A 228 -12.12 3.22 0.66
C HIS A 228 -11.52 1.81 0.50
N PRO A 229 -12.07 0.93 -0.37
CA PRO A 229 -11.52 -0.41 -0.57
C PRO A 229 -10.08 -0.38 -1.10
N GLY A 230 -9.76 0.64 -1.89
CA GLY A 230 -8.41 0.90 -2.38
C GLY A 230 -7.39 1.18 -1.26
N SER A 231 -7.79 1.53 -0.04
CA SER A 231 -6.84 1.78 1.07
C SER A 231 -6.18 0.54 1.64
N ALA A 232 -6.69 -0.66 1.34
CA ALA A 232 -6.04 -1.89 1.75
C ALA A 232 -6.41 -3.11 0.90
N TYR A 233 -7.72 -3.32 0.69
CA TYR A 233 -8.28 -4.60 0.32
C TYR A 233 -7.87 -5.07 -1.08
N THR A 234 -7.64 -4.13 -2.00
CA THR A 234 -7.31 -4.43 -3.40
C THR A 234 -5.81 -4.47 -3.69
N GLN A 235 -4.94 -4.08 -2.75
CA GLN A 235 -3.51 -3.90 -3.03
C GLN A 235 -2.55 -4.69 -2.13
N TYR A 236 -2.92 -5.01 -0.88
CA TYR A 236 -2.05 -5.76 0.04
C TYR A 236 -2.49 -7.23 0.18
N THR A 237 -3.00 -7.84 -0.88
CA THR A 237 -3.57 -9.21 -0.85
C THR A 237 -2.54 -10.29 -0.52
N TRP A 238 -1.24 -10.00 -0.61
CA TRP A 238 -0.17 -10.89 -0.13
C TRP A 238 0.04 -10.81 1.38
N HIS A 239 -0.33 -9.69 2.01
CA HIS A 239 -0.03 -9.37 3.41
C HIS A 239 -1.26 -9.30 4.31
N LEU A 240 -2.45 -9.20 3.73
CA LEU A 240 -3.71 -9.07 4.45
C LEU A 240 -4.68 -10.17 4.00
N PRO A 241 -5.49 -10.73 4.92
CA PRO A 241 -6.54 -11.68 4.57
C PRO A 241 -7.53 -11.10 3.55
N LYS A 242 -8.03 -11.93 2.63
CA LYS A 242 -9.07 -11.51 1.68
C LYS A 242 -10.37 -11.11 2.38
N ASN A 243 -10.75 -11.83 3.43
CA ASN A 243 -11.90 -11.48 4.24
C ASN A 243 -11.54 -10.32 5.18
N PHE A 244 -11.74 -9.09 4.70
CA PHE A 244 -11.38 -7.87 5.42
C PHE A 244 -12.09 -7.70 6.76
N THR A 245 -13.33 -8.21 6.89
CA THR A 245 -14.13 -8.09 8.12
C THR A 245 -13.48 -8.78 9.34
N THR A 246 -12.50 -9.65 9.10
CA THR A 246 -11.75 -10.34 10.16
C THR A 246 -10.74 -9.45 10.87
N TYR A 247 -10.27 -8.37 10.24
CA TYR A 247 -9.20 -7.51 10.79
C TYR A 247 -9.49 -6.01 10.69
N SER A 248 -10.51 -5.58 9.95
CA SER A 248 -10.83 -4.17 9.76
C SER A 248 -12.33 -3.89 9.77
N VAL A 249 -12.68 -2.61 9.90
CA VAL A 249 -14.03 -2.11 9.65
C VAL A 249 -14.01 -1.28 8.38
N PHE A 250 -15.03 -1.43 7.52
CA PHE A 250 -15.21 -0.60 6.34
C PHE A 250 -16.41 0.33 6.53
N ILE A 251 -16.19 1.64 6.37
CA ILE A 251 -17.24 2.67 6.38
C ILE A 251 -17.12 3.49 5.10
N PRO A 252 -18.01 3.35 4.11
CA PRO A 252 -17.92 4.10 2.85
C PRO A 252 -17.80 5.61 3.09
N GLU A 253 -16.91 6.29 2.35
CA GLU A 253 -16.73 7.76 2.48
C GLU A 253 -18.04 8.53 2.29
N ASP A 254 -18.93 8.08 1.41
CA ASP A 254 -20.22 8.74 1.15
C ASP A 254 -21.18 8.67 2.34
N ASP A 255 -21.08 7.64 3.20
CA ASP A 255 -21.85 7.59 4.44
C ASP A 255 -21.44 8.74 5.38
N ILE A 256 -20.17 9.16 5.35
CA ILE A 256 -19.67 10.30 6.14
C ILE A 256 -19.95 11.63 5.41
N ARG A 257 -19.63 11.69 4.11
CA ARG A 257 -19.68 12.92 3.31
C ARG A 257 -21.09 13.41 3.02
N LEU A 258 -22.00 12.51 2.64
CA LEU A 258 -23.33 12.85 2.14
C LEU A 258 -24.43 12.61 3.18
N ARG A 259 -24.26 11.57 4.02
CA ARG A 259 -25.29 11.13 4.97
C ARG A 259 -25.01 11.58 6.40
N ASN A 260 -23.87 12.24 6.64
CA ASN A 260 -23.41 12.68 7.95
C ASN A 260 -23.47 11.55 9.01
N GLY A 261 -23.11 10.33 8.61
CA GLY A 261 -23.18 9.14 9.44
C GLY A 261 -22.24 9.22 10.64
N SER A 262 -22.71 8.74 11.80
CA SER A 262 -21.94 8.71 13.04
C SER A 262 -20.97 7.53 13.07
N ILE A 263 -19.67 7.80 13.08
CA ILE A 263 -18.60 6.80 13.23
C ILE A 263 -18.70 6.14 14.61
N GLU A 264 -18.98 6.93 15.64
CA GLU A 264 -19.16 6.44 17.01
C GLU A 264 -20.29 5.41 17.09
N GLU A 265 -21.46 5.70 16.52
CA GLU A 265 -22.60 4.79 16.52
C GLU A 265 -22.29 3.50 15.76
N ARG A 266 -21.69 3.61 14.56
CA ARG A 266 -21.30 2.44 13.75
C ARG A 266 -20.34 1.52 14.49
N LEU A 267 -19.31 2.09 15.13
CA LEU A 267 -18.30 1.30 15.84
C LEU A 267 -18.82 0.74 17.18
N SER A 268 -19.74 1.44 17.84
CA SER A 268 -20.36 0.99 19.09
C SER A 268 -21.33 -0.19 18.89
N GLN A 269 -21.81 -0.41 17.67
CA GLN A 269 -22.65 -1.55 17.32
C GLN A 269 -21.87 -2.86 17.22
N ILE A 270 -20.53 -2.82 17.14
CA ILE A 270 -19.70 -4.02 17.06
C ILE A 270 -19.59 -4.63 18.47
N PRO A 271 -20.01 -5.90 18.68
CA PRO A 271 -19.94 -6.52 19.99
C PRO A 271 -18.51 -6.56 20.55
N PRO A 272 -18.30 -6.37 21.87
CA PRO A 272 -16.97 -6.41 22.48
C PRO A 272 -16.19 -7.69 22.21
N GLU A 273 -16.87 -8.84 22.14
CA GLU A 273 -16.27 -10.13 21.78
C GLU A 273 -15.72 -10.11 20.35
N GLN A 274 -16.49 -9.59 19.39
CA GLN A 274 -16.04 -9.42 18.01
C GLN A 274 -14.84 -8.46 17.93
N VAL A 275 -14.86 -7.37 18.70
CA VAL A 275 -13.72 -6.45 18.82
C VAL A 275 -12.46 -7.15 19.35
N GLN A 276 -12.61 -8.10 20.28
CA GLN A 276 -11.48 -8.90 20.78
C GLN A 276 -10.93 -9.86 19.71
N ILE A 277 -11.81 -10.55 18.98
CA ILE A 277 -11.44 -11.45 17.88
C ILE A 277 -10.69 -10.69 16.78
N MET A 278 -11.26 -9.56 16.32
CA MET A 278 -10.63 -8.73 15.30
C MET A 278 -9.26 -8.23 15.72
N ARG A 279 -9.11 -7.82 16.99
CA ARG A 279 -7.82 -7.38 17.53
C ARG A 279 -6.79 -8.50 17.55
N GLU A 280 -7.17 -9.70 17.98
CA GLU A 280 -6.25 -10.83 17.98
C GLU A 280 -5.79 -11.16 16.56
N ASN A 281 -6.70 -11.09 15.57
CA ASN A 281 -6.32 -11.21 14.16
C ASN A 281 -5.32 -10.12 13.75
N VAL A 282 -5.58 -8.85 14.06
CA VAL A 282 -4.64 -7.74 13.78
C VAL A 282 -3.27 -7.97 14.42
N ILE A 283 -3.22 -8.42 15.68
CA ILE A 283 -1.97 -8.71 16.40
C ILE A 283 -1.20 -9.86 15.73
N ASN A 284 -1.92 -10.89 15.27
CA ASN A 284 -1.32 -12.03 14.57
C ASN A 284 -0.81 -11.68 13.16
N LEU A 285 -1.32 -10.61 12.54
CA LEU A 285 -0.80 -10.08 11.28
C LEU A 285 0.51 -9.29 11.44
N ILE A 286 0.86 -8.83 12.64
CA ILE A 286 2.04 -7.96 12.86
C ILE A 286 3.33 -8.49 12.19
N PRO A 287 3.72 -9.77 12.31
CA PRO A 287 5.00 -10.24 11.76
C PRO A 287 5.11 -10.03 10.25
N GLN A 288 4.04 -10.29 9.49
CA GLN A 288 4.02 -10.12 8.02
C GLN A 288 3.80 -8.68 7.54
N LEU A 289 3.66 -7.72 8.45
CA LEU A 289 3.47 -6.29 8.17
C LEU A 289 4.68 -5.43 8.56
N ILE A 290 5.61 -5.97 9.35
CA ILE A 290 6.84 -5.28 9.77
C ILE A 290 8.03 -5.74 8.94
N TYR A 291 9.12 -4.99 9.02
CA TYR A 291 10.39 -5.34 8.39
C TYR A 291 11.41 -5.59 9.49
N ALA A 292 12.07 -6.74 9.48
CA ALA A 292 13.10 -7.07 10.46
C ALA A 292 14.34 -6.17 10.31
N ASP A 293 15.15 -6.06 11.36
CA ASP A 293 16.44 -5.39 11.26
C ASP A 293 17.30 -6.09 10.20
N PRO A 294 17.81 -5.37 9.18
CA PRO A 294 18.52 -5.96 8.04
C PRO A 294 19.87 -6.59 8.42
N ARG A 295 20.32 -6.46 9.67
CA ARG A 295 21.53 -7.11 10.21
C ARG A 295 21.23 -8.51 10.75
N SER A 296 19.96 -8.90 10.84
CA SER A 296 19.47 -10.14 11.42
C SER A 296 18.35 -10.76 10.57
N LYS A 297 17.88 -11.94 10.96
CA LYS A 297 16.78 -12.65 10.29
C LYS A 297 15.87 -13.27 11.35
N LEU A 298 14.56 -13.19 11.13
CA LEU A 298 13.57 -13.90 11.94
C LEU A 298 13.57 -15.37 11.51
N GLU A 299 13.57 -16.30 12.47
CA GLU A 299 13.65 -17.74 12.17
C GLU A 299 12.26 -18.36 12.02
N THR A 300 11.34 -17.95 12.90
CA THR A 300 9.98 -18.47 12.99
C THR A 300 9.03 -17.68 12.09
N PHE A 301 9.14 -16.35 12.13
CA PHE A 301 8.26 -15.47 11.40
C PHE A 301 8.84 -15.06 10.05
N LYS A 302 7.94 -14.84 9.08
CA LYS A 302 8.26 -14.17 7.82
C LYS A 302 7.90 -12.70 7.96
N ASP A 303 8.86 -11.82 7.69
CA ASP A 303 8.59 -10.39 7.66
C ASP A 303 7.89 -9.95 6.36
N ALA A 304 7.53 -8.67 6.25
CA ALA A 304 6.88 -8.14 5.05
C ALA A 304 7.73 -8.33 3.78
N PHE A 305 9.05 -8.31 3.86
CA PHE A 305 9.88 -8.53 2.70
C PHE A 305 9.96 -10.01 2.32
N ASP A 306 10.05 -10.91 3.30
CA ASP A 306 10.00 -12.36 3.10
C ASP A 306 8.69 -12.80 2.41
N VAL A 307 7.56 -12.25 2.87
CA VAL A 307 6.24 -12.52 2.28
C VAL A 307 6.18 -12.03 0.83
N ALA A 308 6.68 -10.83 0.54
CA ALA A 308 6.67 -10.28 -0.81
C ALA A 308 7.58 -11.09 -1.77
N VAL A 309 8.77 -11.50 -1.31
CA VAL A 309 9.69 -12.34 -2.11
C VAL A 309 9.07 -13.69 -2.41
N GLN A 310 8.45 -14.34 -1.41
CA GLN A 310 7.75 -15.60 -1.63
C GLN A 310 6.62 -15.45 -2.65
N ALA A 311 5.80 -14.39 -2.52
CA ALA A 311 4.69 -14.15 -3.43
C ALA A 311 5.16 -13.91 -4.88
N VAL A 312 6.29 -13.22 -5.07
CA VAL A 312 6.93 -13.07 -6.39
C VAL A 312 7.37 -14.42 -6.94
N ILE A 313 8.04 -15.25 -6.14
CA ILE A 313 8.49 -16.59 -6.55
C ILE A 313 7.29 -17.45 -6.96
N ASP A 314 6.21 -17.46 -6.17
CA ASP A 314 5.00 -18.23 -6.45
C ASP A 314 4.32 -17.74 -7.74
N LYS A 315 4.24 -16.42 -7.93
CA LYS A 315 3.72 -15.80 -9.15
C LYS A 315 4.51 -16.24 -10.38
N VAL A 316 5.84 -16.17 -10.34
CA VAL A 316 6.69 -16.53 -11.48
C VAL A 316 6.63 -18.04 -11.75
N THR A 317 6.60 -18.85 -10.70
CA THR A 317 6.44 -20.31 -10.82
C THR A 317 5.13 -20.68 -11.49
N ARG A 318 4.03 -20.06 -11.08
CA ARG A 318 2.71 -20.22 -11.72
C ARG A 318 2.74 -19.78 -13.19
N LEU A 319 3.37 -18.64 -13.50
CA LEU A 319 3.51 -18.16 -14.87
C LEU A 319 4.28 -19.16 -15.74
N ARG A 320 5.41 -19.70 -15.26
CA ARG A 320 6.20 -20.72 -15.98
C ARG A 320 5.37 -21.97 -16.23
N LYS A 321 4.64 -22.45 -15.21
CA LYS A 321 3.73 -23.61 -15.34
C LYS A 321 2.67 -23.37 -16.42
N ASN A 322 2.03 -22.20 -16.42
CA ASN A 322 1.01 -21.85 -17.42
C ASN A 322 1.57 -21.84 -18.84
N ILE A 323 2.80 -21.33 -19.02
CA ILE A 323 3.49 -21.33 -20.32
C ILE A 323 3.79 -22.77 -20.79
N ILE A 324 4.31 -23.61 -19.91
CA ILE A 324 4.64 -25.02 -20.23
C ILE A 324 3.37 -25.81 -20.60
N GLU A 325 2.29 -25.58 -19.88
CA GLU A 325 1.00 -26.25 -20.09
C GLU A 325 0.18 -25.62 -21.24
N GLY A 326 0.69 -24.57 -21.90
CA GLY A 326 0.01 -23.91 -23.02
C GLY A 326 -1.32 -23.24 -22.64
N ARG A 327 -1.47 -22.80 -21.38
CA ARG A 327 -2.72 -22.20 -20.89
C ARG A 327 -2.90 -20.78 -21.39
N THR A 328 -3.83 -20.59 -22.33
CA THR A 328 -4.21 -19.29 -22.91
C THR A 328 -5.38 -18.61 -22.19
N GLU A 329 -5.96 -19.28 -21.19
CA GLU A 329 -7.07 -18.77 -20.37
C GLU A 329 -6.76 -17.48 -19.58
N TYR A 330 -5.49 -17.08 -19.53
CA TYR A 330 -5.01 -15.83 -18.93
C TYR A 330 -4.81 -14.69 -19.95
N ASP A 331 -5.01 -14.95 -21.25
CA ASP A 331 -4.79 -13.98 -22.32
C ASP A 331 -5.90 -12.91 -22.36
N ASN A 332 -7.07 -13.20 -21.78
CA ASN A 332 -8.20 -12.27 -21.68
C ASN A 332 -8.11 -11.31 -20.48
N PHE A 333 -6.91 -11.13 -19.92
CA PHE A 333 -6.68 -10.21 -18.81
C PHE A 333 -6.95 -8.76 -19.21
N VAL A 334 -7.84 -8.09 -18.47
CA VAL A 334 -8.18 -6.68 -18.67
C VAL A 334 -7.47 -5.84 -17.60
N GLU A 335 -6.44 -5.08 -18.00
CA GLU A 335 -5.56 -4.36 -17.08
C GLU A 335 -6.31 -3.35 -16.20
N GLU A 336 -7.31 -2.66 -16.75
CA GLU A 336 -8.12 -1.68 -16.04
C GLU A 336 -8.93 -2.29 -14.90
N ASN A 337 -9.09 -3.62 -14.89
CA ASN A 337 -9.76 -4.37 -13.85
C ASN A 337 -8.78 -5.16 -12.96
N SER A 338 -7.48 -4.84 -12.97
CA SER A 338 -6.44 -5.60 -12.25
C SER A 338 -6.79 -5.83 -10.77
N TRP A 339 -7.38 -4.85 -10.10
CA TRP A 339 -7.85 -4.95 -8.72
C TRP A 339 -8.84 -6.10 -8.49
N LYS A 340 -9.70 -6.42 -9.46
CA LYS A 340 -10.66 -7.54 -9.36
C LYS A 340 -9.96 -8.88 -9.40
N TYR A 341 -8.97 -9.02 -10.28
CA TYR A 341 -8.19 -10.25 -10.42
C TYR A 341 -7.41 -10.57 -9.15
N ALA A 342 -7.00 -9.55 -8.39
CA ALA A 342 -6.36 -9.74 -7.09
C ALA A 342 -7.29 -10.35 -6.02
N LEU A 343 -8.61 -10.22 -6.19
CA LEU A 343 -9.63 -10.71 -5.25
C LEU A 343 -10.17 -12.10 -5.60
N LEU A 344 -9.96 -12.58 -6.83
CA LEU A 344 -10.48 -13.86 -7.30
C LEU A 344 -10.09 -15.02 -6.37
N GLU A 345 -11.04 -15.91 -6.11
CA GLU A 345 -10.78 -17.17 -5.40
C GLU A 345 -9.95 -18.12 -6.26
N GLU A 346 -9.35 -19.13 -5.62
CA GLU A 346 -8.57 -20.13 -6.34
C GLU A 346 -9.47 -20.87 -7.36
N GLY A 347 -9.06 -20.83 -8.63
CA GLY A 347 -9.83 -21.42 -9.73
C GLY A 347 -10.81 -20.46 -10.43
N GLN A 348 -11.12 -19.29 -9.85
CA GLN A 348 -11.86 -18.23 -10.53
C GLN A 348 -10.95 -17.48 -11.53
N ARG A 349 -11.51 -17.09 -12.67
CA ARG A 349 -10.74 -16.60 -13.83
C ARG A 349 -11.28 -15.31 -14.43
N GLU A 350 -12.57 -15.06 -14.29
CA GLU A 350 -13.23 -13.89 -14.86
C GLU A 350 -13.52 -12.85 -13.79
N ALA A 351 -13.13 -11.61 -14.09
CA ALA A 351 -13.43 -10.45 -13.27
C ALA A 351 -14.85 -9.95 -13.56
N GLY A 352 -15.84 -10.53 -12.87
CA GLY A 352 -17.25 -10.16 -12.96
C GLY A 352 -17.60 -8.82 -12.28
N TRP A 353 -18.89 -8.60 -12.08
CA TRP A 353 -19.39 -7.49 -11.25
C TRP A 353 -18.88 -7.64 -9.82
N HIS A 354 -18.48 -6.53 -9.19
CA HIS A 354 -18.08 -6.49 -7.78
C HIS A 354 -18.75 -5.30 -7.10
N GLU A 355 -19.10 -5.45 -5.81
CA GLU A 355 -19.72 -4.37 -5.02
C GLU A 355 -18.86 -3.10 -4.91
N TRP A 356 -17.57 -3.20 -5.26
CA TRP A 356 -16.62 -2.10 -5.21
C TRP A 356 -16.42 -1.41 -6.56
N ASP A 357 -17.10 -1.86 -7.62
CA ASP A 357 -17.08 -1.21 -8.94
C ASP A 357 -17.33 0.31 -8.86
N PRO A 358 -18.28 0.81 -8.05
CA PRO A 358 -18.50 2.26 -7.93
C PRO A 358 -17.30 3.05 -7.37
N PHE A 359 -16.42 2.42 -6.59
CA PHE A 359 -15.24 3.07 -5.98
C PHE A 359 -14.08 3.23 -6.97
N PHE A 360 -14.04 2.41 -8.02
CA PHE A 360 -12.97 2.42 -9.02
C PHE A 360 -13.45 2.88 -10.41
N SER A 361 -14.74 3.20 -10.55
CA SER A 361 -15.35 3.73 -11.77
C SER A 361 -15.10 5.23 -11.93
N LYS A 362 -14.91 5.69 -13.17
CA LYS A 362 -14.83 7.12 -13.49
C LYS A 362 -16.19 7.81 -13.23
N PRO A 363 -16.22 9.04 -12.71
CA PRO A 363 -17.45 9.84 -12.69
C PRO A 363 -18.00 10.04 -14.11
N LYS A 364 -19.30 9.82 -14.31
CA LYS A 364 -19.97 10.15 -15.58
C LYS A 364 -20.01 11.68 -15.74
N GLY A 365 -19.18 12.24 -16.60
CA GLY A 365 -19.17 13.68 -16.90
C GLY A 365 -17.92 14.20 -17.60
N GLU A 366 -16.79 13.49 -17.53
CA GLU A 366 -15.57 13.85 -18.26
C GLU A 366 -15.52 13.08 -19.59
N SER A 367 -15.60 13.84 -20.68
CA SER A 367 -15.64 13.37 -22.06
C SER A 367 -14.57 12.32 -22.38
N ALA A 368 -14.97 11.37 -23.22
CA ALA A 368 -14.14 10.33 -23.80
C ALA A 368 -12.88 10.91 -24.45
N GLY A 369 -11.74 10.69 -23.80
CA GLY A 369 -10.43 11.06 -24.32
C GLY A 369 -9.37 11.26 -23.24
N ASP A 370 -9.31 10.40 -22.21
CA ASP A 370 -8.11 10.32 -21.35
C ASP A 370 -8.14 9.13 -20.39
N GLY A 371 -7.06 8.35 -20.35
CA GLY A 371 -6.92 7.13 -19.53
C GLY A 371 -6.55 7.46 -18.08
N SER A 372 -7.26 6.90 -17.08
CA SER A 372 -6.92 6.99 -15.64
C SER A 372 -6.70 8.38 -14.98
N THR A 373 -6.92 9.48 -15.71
CA THR A 373 -6.28 10.78 -15.43
C THR A 373 -6.73 11.53 -14.16
N GLY A 374 -7.98 11.42 -13.72
CA GLY A 374 -8.48 12.24 -12.61
C GLY A 374 -7.83 11.93 -11.25
N SER A 375 -7.80 10.65 -10.84
CA SER A 375 -7.36 10.25 -9.50
C SER A 375 -5.83 10.18 -9.38
N SER A 376 -5.14 9.74 -10.43
CA SER A 376 -3.67 9.60 -10.44
C SER A 376 -2.99 10.97 -10.53
N ALA A 377 -3.51 11.88 -11.37
CA ALA A 377 -3.01 13.25 -11.44
C ALA A 377 -3.33 14.05 -10.15
N GLU A 378 -4.49 13.83 -9.51
CA GLU A 378 -4.80 14.41 -8.19
C GLU A 378 -3.83 13.90 -7.11
N ALA A 379 -3.55 12.59 -7.06
CA ALA A 379 -2.60 12.01 -6.09
C ALA A 379 -1.17 12.55 -6.28
N ALA A 380 -0.72 12.60 -7.53
CA ALA A 380 0.54 13.23 -7.94
C ALA A 380 0.64 14.71 -7.52
N LYS A 381 -0.37 15.53 -7.85
CA LYS A 381 -0.42 16.96 -7.50
C LYS A 381 -0.43 17.19 -5.99
N ASN A 382 -1.10 16.33 -5.24
CA ASN A 382 -1.18 16.41 -3.78
C ASN A 382 0.13 16.01 -3.11
N SER A 383 0.82 14.98 -3.63
CA SER A 383 2.17 14.59 -3.18
C SER A 383 3.17 15.75 -3.34
N TRP A 384 3.18 16.39 -4.53
CA TRP A 384 4.03 17.54 -4.82
C TRP A 384 3.86 18.69 -3.82
N LYS A 385 2.61 19.04 -3.48
CA LYS A 385 2.29 20.14 -2.57
C LYS A 385 2.74 19.89 -1.13
N ASN A 386 2.75 18.65 -0.64
CA ASN A 386 3.13 18.35 0.74
C ASN A 386 4.64 18.28 0.92
N GLU A 387 5.37 17.65 0.00
CA GLU A 387 6.83 17.60 0.12
C GLU A 387 7.49 18.98 -0.10
N GLN A 388 6.83 19.91 -0.83
CA GLN A 388 7.25 21.33 -0.84
C GLN A 388 6.95 22.08 0.47
N ARG A 389 5.98 21.61 1.27
CA ARG A 389 5.65 22.22 2.57
C ARG A 389 6.67 21.81 3.64
N ASP A 390 7.27 20.63 3.54
CA ASP A 390 8.33 20.17 4.44
C ASP A 390 9.70 20.81 4.14
N GLN A 391 9.82 21.58 3.05
CA GLN A 391 11.03 22.32 2.65
C GLN A 391 11.00 23.83 3.01
N LYS A 392 9.90 24.31 3.62
CA LYS A 392 9.76 25.68 4.14
C LYS A 392 9.66 25.66 5.65
#